data_AF-H9EYM2-F1
#
_entry.id   AF-H9EYM2-F1
#
_cell.length_a   1.000
_cell.length_b   1.000
_cell.length_c   1.000
_cell.angle_alpha   90.00
_cell.angle_beta   90.00
_cell.angle_gamma   90.00
#
_symmetry.space_group_name_H-M   'P 1'
#
loop_
_entity.id
_entity.type
_entity.pdbx_description
1 polymer ?
#
loop_
_entity_poly.entity_id
_entity_poly.type
_entity_poly.pdbx_seq_one_letter_code
_entity_poly.pdbx_strand_id
1 'polypeptide(L)'
;MGNSYAGQLKTTRFEEVLHNSIEASLRSNNLVPRPIFSQLYLEAEQQLAALEGGSRVDNEEEEEEGEGGLETNSPPNPFQLHPPPEGCCTTDGFCQAGKDLRLVSISNEPIDVPVGFLLVGAKSPSLPDHLLVCAVDKRFLPDDNGHNALLGFSGNCVGCGKKGFCYFTEFSNHINLKLTTQPKKQKHLKYYLVRNAQGTLTKGPLICWKGSEFRSRQIPTSTCSGSFFPALESTAAFPSEPIPGTNPSILTGAQQAGPASDHSSLS
;
A
#
# COMPACT_ATOMS: atom_id res chain seq x y z
N MET A 1 -34.65 46.79 31.94
CA MET A 1 -35.20 46.72 30.57
C MET A 1 -34.11 46.13 29.69
N GLY A 2 -34.24 44.86 29.28
CA GLY A 2 -33.23 44.15 28.50
C GLY A 2 -33.84 42.87 27.93
N ASN A 3 -34.44 42.99 26.73
CA ASN A 3 -35.03 41.88 26.00
C ASN A 3 -33.93 40.98 25.43
N SER A 4 -33.92 39.70 25.81
CA SER A 4 -33.15 38.66 25.14
C SER A 4 -34.11 37.73 24.40
N TYR A 5 -34.42 38.07 23.14
CA TYR A 5 -35.02 37.15 22.17
C TYR A 5 -34.47 37.47 20.78
N ALA A 6 -33.26 37.01 20.51
CA ALA A 6 -32.69 36.99 19.18
C ALA A 6 -31.92 35.67 19.01
N GLY A 7 -32.59 34.65 18.45
CA GLY A 7 -31.93 33.38 18.13
C GLY A 7 -32.82 32.21 17.71
N GLN A 8 -34.14 32.28 17.89
CA GLN A 8 -35.02 31.11 17.74
C GLN A 8 -35.96 31.23 16.54
N LEU A 9 -35.44 31.35 15.31
CA LEU A 9 -36.29 31.38 14.10
C LEU A 9 -35.76 30.58 12.90
N LYS A 10 -34.77 29.69 13.08
CA LYS A 10 -34.18 28.93 11.95
C LYS A 10 -34.18 27.39 12.06
N THR A 11 -34.72 26.81 13.13
CA THR A 11 -34.78 25.34 13.30
C THR A 11 -36.15 24.76 12.99
N THR A 12 -37.24 25.44 13.40
CA THR A 12 -38.61 24.93 13.29
C THR A 12 -39.04 24.64 11.86
N ARG A 13 -38.75 25.55 10.92
CA ARG A 13 -39.10 25.35 9.50
C ARG A 13 -38.36 24.17 8.86
N PHE A 14 -37.10 23.95 9.24
CA PHE A 14 -36.32 22.84 8.72
C PHE A 14 -36.78 21.51 9.33
N GLU A 15 -37.07 21.51 10.62
CA GLU A 15 -37.58 20.37 11.37
C GLU A 15 -38.94 19.92 10.80
N GLU A 16 -39.88 20.85 10.58
CA GLU A 16 -41.17 20.54 9.93
C GLU A 16 -41.01 19.98 8.51
N VAL A 17 -40.09 20.52 7.71
CA VAL A 17 -39.82 20.02 6.35
C VAL A 17 -39.22 18.62 6.40
N LEU A 18 -38.34 18.33 7.36
CA LEU A 18 -37.81 16.98 7.56
C LEU A 18 -38.91 16.00 7.98
N HIS A 19 -39.73 16.37 8.97
CA HIS A 19 -40.85 15.54 9.41
C HIS A 19 -41.82 15.26 8.24
N ASN A 20 -42.13 16.27 7.42
CA ASN A 20 -42.99 16.13 6.26
C ASN A 20 -42.36 15.24 5.16
N SER A 21 -41.06 15.37 4.91
CA SER A 21 -40.35 14.53 3.94
C SER A 21 -40.28 13.06 4.37
N ILE A 22 -40.09 12.78 5.66
CA ILE A 22 -40.07 11.42 6.21
C ILE A 22 -41.47 10.80 6.11
N GLU A 23 -42.49 11.56 6.51
CA GLU A 23 -43.88 11.13 6.39
C GLU A 23 -44.31 10.87 4.94
N ALA A 24 -43.90 11.71 4.00
CA ALA A 24 -44.17 11.53 2.59
C ALA A 24 -43.47 10.28 2.04
N SER A 25 -42.23 10.01 2.45
CA SER A 25 -41.49 8.81 2.06
C SER A 25 -42.16 7.54 2.58
N LEU A 26 -42.55 7.51 3.86
CA LEU A 26 -43.23 6.37 4.50
C LEU A 26 -44.63 6.10 3.94
N ARG A 27 -45.33 7.14 3.46
CA ARG A 27 -46.65 6.99 2.80
C ARG A 27 -46.54 6.71 1.29
N SER A 28 -45.34 6.82 0.70
CA SER A 28 -45.16 6.59 -0.72
C SER A 28 -44.95 5.10 -1.03
N ASN A 29 -45.80 4.54 -1.89
CA ASN A 29 -45.61 3.20 -2.47
C ASN A 29 -44.67 3.23 -3.69
N ASN A 30 -43.75 4.20 -3.76
CA ASN A 30 -42.73 4.19 -4.81
C ASN A 30 -41.74 3.08 -4.45
N LEU A 31 -41.80 1.98 -5.20
CA LEU A 31 -40.78 0.94 -5.17
C LEU A 31 -39.48 1.58 -5.67
N VAL A 32 -38.72 2.19 -4.77
CA VAL A 32 -37.33 2.55 -5.02
C VAL A 32 -36.66 1.26 -5.51
N PRO A 33 -36.12 1.23 -6.75
CA PRO A 33 -35.45 0.03 -7.24
C PRO A 33 -34.42 -0.38 -6.21
N ARG A 34 -34.57 -1.60 -5.69
CA ARG A 34 -33.64 -2.09 -4.68
C ARG A 34 -32.24 -1.97 -5.25
N PRO A 35 -31.26 -1.46 -4.47
CA PRO A 35 -29.87 -1.46 -4.91
C PRO A 35 -29.51 -2.86 -5.39
N ILE A 36 -28.84 -2.95 -6.55
CA ILE A 36 -28.52 -4.23 -7.22
C ILE A 36 -27.91 -5.24 -6.24
N PHE A 37 -27.10 -4.75 -5.30
CA PHE A 37 -26.47 -5.57 -4.26
C PHE A 37 -27.47 -6.27 -3.33
N SER A 38 -28.53 -5.59 -2.90
CA SER A 38 -29.58 -6.18 -2.06
C SER A 38 -30.40 -7.23 -2.80
N GLN A 39 -30.59 -7.05 -4.11
CA GLN A 39 -31.34 -7.99 -4.93
C GLN A 39 -30.54 -9.28 -5.17
N LEU A 40 -29.25 -9.15 -5.48
CA LEU A 40 -28.35 -10.30 -5.60
C LEU A 40 -28.23 -11.11 -4.30
N TYR A 41 -28.20 -10.43 -3.15
CA TYR A 41 -28.14 -11.11 -1.85
C TYR A 41 -29.40 -11.91 -1.56
N LEU A 42 -30.59 -11.31 -1.75
CA LEU A 42 -31.87 -11.98 -1.52
C LEU A 42 -32.09 -13.15 -2.51
N GLU A 43 -31.66 -12.98 -3.76
CA GLU A 43 -31.74 -14.05 -4.77
C GLU A 43 -30.79 -15.22 -4.42
N ALA A 44 -29.59 -14.92 -3.91
CA ALA A 44 -28.66 -15.94 -3.44
C ALA A 44 -29.20 -16.71 -2.22
N GLU A 45 -29.80 -16.02 -1.23
CA GLU A 45 -30.44 -16.68 -0.08
C GLU A 45 -31.58 -17.61 -0.52
N GLN A 46 -32.39 -17.19 -1.50
CA GLN A 46 -33.49 -18.00 -1.99
C GLN A 46 -33.02 -19.23 -2.80
N GLN A 47 -31.93 -19.11 -3.55
CA GLN A 47 -31.31 -20.25 -4.23
C GLN A 47 -30.72 -21.26 -3.24
N LEU A 48 -30.18 -20.79 -2.12
CA LEU A 48 -29.66 -21.65 -1.05
C LEU A 48 -30.80 -22.39 -0.32
N ALA A 49 -31.89 -21.69 0.00
CA ALA A 49 -33.07 -22.29 0.62
C ALA A 49 -33.75 -23.36 -0.26
N ALA A 50 -33.71 -23.20 -1.59
CA ALA A 50 -34.24 -24.18 -2.53
C ALA A 50 -33.40 -25.47 -2.60
N LEU A 51 -32.11 -25.42 -2.24
CA LEU A 51 -31.20 -26.56 -2.28
C LEU A 51 -31.36 -27.48 -1.04
N GLU A 52 -31.87 -26.96 0.08
CA GLU A 52 -32.03 -27.68 1.34
C GLU A 52 -33.36 -28.46 1.47
N GLY A 53 -34.35 -28.22 0.59
CA GLY A 53 -35.70 -28.79 0.69
C GLY A 53 -35.92 -30.21 0.13
N GLY A 54 -34.86 -31.02 -0.02
CA GLY A 54 -34.89 -32.26 -0.80
C GLY A 54 -34.70 -33.57 -0.03
N SER A 55 -35.48 -33.87 1.03
CA SER A 55 -35.55 -35.25 1.54
C SER A 55 -36.91 -35.62 2.14
N ARG A 56 -37.65 -36.38 1.33
CA ARG A 56 -38.83 -37.21 1.62
C ARG A 56 -38.48 -38.40 2.51
N VAL A 57 -39.18 -38.63 3.63
CA VAL A 57 -39.72 -39.93 4.07
C VAL A 57 -40.84 -39.66 5.10
N ASP A 58 -41.99 -40.27 4.79
CA ASP A 58 -43.20 -40.46 5.57
C ASP A 58 -42.99 -41.57 6.63
N ASN A 59 -43.37 -41.34 7.89
CA ASN A 59 -43.80 -42.40 8.82
C ASN A 59 -44.46 -41.80 10.08
N GLU A 60 -45.65 -42.29 10.42
CA GLU A 60 -46.53 -41.91 11.53
C GLU A 60 -46.23 -42.70 12.83
N GLU A 61 -46.63 -42.14 13.99
CA GLU A 61 -46.77 -42.76 15.35
C GLU A 61 -45.45 -43.22 16.05
N GLU A 62 -45.22 -43.16 17.37
CA GLU A 62 -46.00 -42.96 18.60
C GLU A 62 -45.03 -42.58 19.76
N GLU A 63 -45.57 -42.42 20.97
CA GLU A 63 -45.05 -41.80 22.20
C GLU A 63 -43.76 -42.33 22.87
N GLU A 64 -43.21 -41.45 23.73
CA GLU A 64 -42.67 -41.69 25.09
C GLU A 64 -41.19 -41.37 25.36
N GLU A 65 -41.01 -40.84 26.58
CA GLU A 65 -39.93 -40.16 27.27
C GLU A 65 -38.51 -40.73 27.15
N GLY A 66 -37.52 -39.82 27.17
CA GLY A 66 -36.12 -40.16 27.40
C GLY A 66 -35.22 -38.94 27.49
N GLU A 67 -34.62 -38.71 28.65
CA GLU A 67 -33.69 -37.63 28.98
C GLU A 67 -32.49 -37.51 28.02
N GLY A 68 -32.03 -36.27 27.79
CA GLY A 68 -30.62 -35.97 27.52
C GLY A 68 -30.31 -35.28 26.19
N GLY A 69 -29.80 -34.04 26.29
CA GLY A 69 -29.00 -33.39 25.23
C GLY A 69 -29.76 -32.37 24.38
N LEU A 70 -29.70 -31.09 24.76
CA LEU A 70 -30.11 -29.98 23.89
C LEU A 70 -29.07 -29.79 22.77
N GLU A 71 -29.12 -30.63 21.75
CA GLU A 71 -28.37 -30.46 20.50
C GLU A 71 -29.02 -29.32 19.71
N THR A 72 -28.49 -28.10 19.87
CA THR A 72 -28.97 -26.92 19.13
C THR A 72 -28.44 -26.99 17.69
N ASN A 73 -29.17 -27.66 16.79
CA ASN A 73 -28.97 -27.57 15.34
C ASN A 73 -29.53 -26.23 14.84
N SER A 74 -28.75 -25.17 14.96
CA SER A 74 -28.98 -23.91 14.24
C SER A 74 -28.05 -23.85 13.03
N PRO A 75 -28.54 -23.43 11.84
CA PRO A 75 -27.66 -23.20 10.69
C PRO A 75 -26.59 -22.16 11.05
N PRO A 76 -25.32 -22.34 10.63
CA PRO A 76 -24.26 -21.42 11.00
C PRO A 76 -24.54 -20.04 10.41
N ASN A 77 -24.56 -19.04 11.28
CA ASN A 77 -24.77 -17.64 10.90
C ASN A 77 -23.67 -17.18 9.92
N PRO A 78 -24.00 -16.71 8.70
CA PRO A 78 -23.03 -16.24 7.71
C PRO A 78 -22.14 -15.07 8.18
N PHE A 79 -22.55 -14.38 9.25
CA PHE A 79 -21.85 -13.23 9.83
C PHE A 79 -21.04 -13.56 11.08
N GLN A 80 -20.86 -14.84 11.41
CA GLN A 80 -19.93 -15.22 12.48
C GLN A 80 -18.50 -14.98 11.99
N LEU A 81 -17.94 -13.83 12.35
CA LEU A 81 -16.50 -13.62 12.29
C LEU A 81 -15.87 -14.75 13.12
N HIS A 82 -15.29 -15.73 12.45
CA HIS A 82 -14.50 -16.76 13.10
C HIS A 82 -13.54 -16.06 14.08
N PRO A 83 -13.44 -16.52 15.35
CA PRO A 83 -12.32 -16.16 16.20
C PRO A 83 -11.04 -16.31 15.37
N PRO A 84 -10.07 -15.39 15.47
CA PRO A 84 -8.80 -15.53 14.76
C PRO A 84 -8.28 -16.95 15.00
N PRO A 85 -7.89 -17.69 13.94
CA PRO A 85 -7.46 -19.07 14.09
C PRO A 85 -6.42 -19.15 15.21
N GLU A 86 -6.66 -20.06 16.14
CA GLU A 86 -5.81 -20.27 17.30
C GLU A 86 -4.36 -20.43 16.82
N GLY A 87 -3.47 -19.52 17.25
CA GLY A 87 -2.05 -19.54 16.89
C GLY A 87 -1.54 -18.44 15.97
N CYS A 88 -2.35 -17.45 15.56
CA CYS A 88 -1.80 -16.28 14.87
C CYS A 88 -1.16 -15.28 15.85
N CYS A 89 0.10 -14.92 15.63
CA CYS A 89 0.81 -13.92 16.43
C CYS A 89 0.13 -12.54 16.29
N THR A 90 -0.07 -11.85 17.41
CA THR A 90 -0.63 -10.49 17.48
C THR A 90 0.36 -9.45 18.04
N THR A 91 1.63 -9.86 18.16
CA THR A 91 2.70 -9.07 18.74
C THR A 91 3.15 -7.97 17.78
N ASP A 92 3.33 -6.77 18.31
CA ASP A 92 3.76 -5.63 17.52
C ASP A 92 5.17 -5.87 16.95
N GLY A 93 5.32 -5.57 15.67
CA GLY A 93 6.57 -5.79 14.97
C GLY A 93 6.75 -7.20 14.42
N PHE A 94 5.77 -8.09 14.60
CA PHE A 94 5.76 -9.43 14.02
C PHE A 94 4.57 -9.59 13.07
N CYS A 95 4.70 -10.42 12.05
CA CYS A 95 3.53 -10.84 11.27
C CYS A 95 2.70 -11.89 12.00
N GLN A 96 1.50 -12.20 11.48
CA GLN A 96 0.62 -13.24 12.02
C GLN A 96 1.26 -14.64 12.11
N ALA A 97 2.31 -14.92 11.33
CA ALA A 97 3.07 -16.17 11.43
C ALA A 97 4.19 -16.13 12.51
N GLY A 98 4.27 -15.07 13.31
CA GLY A 98 5.26 -14.91 14.38
C GLY A 98 6.67 -14.55 13.89
N LYS A 99 6.82 -14.11 12.63
CA LYS A 99 8.12 -13.67 12.09
C LYS A 99 8.33 -12.19 12.35
N ASP A 100 9.49 -11.84 12.89
CA ASP A 100 9.89 -10.47 13.18
C ASP A 100 10.05 -9.67 11.88
N LEU A 101 9.43 -8.50 11.82
CA LEU A 101 9.43 -7.59 10.68
C LEU A 101 10.26 -6.33 10.92
N ARG A 102 10.83 -6.16 12.12
CA ARG A 102 11.59 -4.95 12.45
C ARG A 102 12.85 -4.88 11.61
N LEU A 103 13.15 -3.70 11.07
CA LEU A 103 14.31 -3.45 10.23
C LEU A 103 15.61 -3.89 10.93
N VAL A 104 15.75 -3.61 12.23
CA VAL A 104 16.90 -4.03 13.02
C VAL A 104 17.13 -5.54 12.99
N SER A 105 16.06 -6.33 13.00
CA SER A 105 16.11 -7.80 13.02
C SER A 105 16.39 -8.39 11.64
N ILE A 106 15.77 -7.86 10.58
CA ILE A 106 15.91 -8.41 9.21
C ILE A 106 17.07 -7.75 8.44
N SER A 107 17.78 -6.77 9.02
CA SER A 107 18.74 -5.95 8.29
C SER A 107 19.84 -6.75 7.57
N ASN A 108 20.29 -7.87 8.14
CA ASN A 108 21.35 -8.71 7.56
C ASN A 108 20.81 -9.96 6.84
N GLU A 109 19.50 -10.17 6.81
CA GLU A 109 18.90 -11.35 6.22
C GLU A 109 18.78 -11.22 4.69
N PRO A 110 19.03 -12.29 3.94
CA PRO A 110 18.79 -12.31 2.50
C PRO A 110 17.28 -12.35 2.22
N ILE A 111 16.72 -11.20 1.87
CA ILE A 111 15.34 -11.07 1.41
C ILE A 111 15.30 -11.23 -0.11
N ASP A 112 14.53 -12.21 -0.60
CA ASP A 112 14.16 -12.35 -2.01
C ASP A 112 13.01 -11.38 -2.34
N VAL A 113 13.27 -10.43 -3.24
CA VAL A 113 12.31 -9.39 -3.63
C VAL A 113 11.87 -9.66 -5.07
N PRO A 114 10.59 -10.00 -5.31
CA PRO A 114 10.10 -10.25 -6.66
C PRO A 114 10.32 -9.05 -7.58
N VAL A 115 10.51 -9.32 -8.87
CA VAL A 115 10.68 -8.27 -9.89
C VAL A 115 9.51 -7.29 -9.84
N GLY A 116 9.83 -6.00 -9.80
CA GLY A 116 8.84 -4.93 -9.72
C GLY A 116 8.40 -4.58 -8.29
N PHE A 117 8.87 -5.29 -7.27
CA PHE A 117 8.65 -4.92 -5.86
C PHE A 117 9.84 -4.15 -5.31
N LEU A 118 9.58 -3.29 -4.33
CA LEU A 118 10.57 -2.53 -3.58
C LEU A 118 10.38 -2.77 -2.08
N LEU A 119 11.49 -2.76 -1.34
CA LEU A 119 11.45 -2.80 0.12
C LEU A 119 11.11 -1.40 0.67
N VAL A 120 10.10 -1.37 1.53
CA VAL A 120 9.60 -0.14 2.15
C VAL A 120 9.50 -0.30 3.66
N GLY A 121 9.79 0.78 4.37
CA GLY A 121 9.65 0.91 5.82
C GLY A 121 8.29 1.49 6.18
N ALA A 122 7.51 0.73 6.93
CA ALA A 122 6.26 1.16 7.54
C ALA A 122 6.49 1.63 8.98
N LYS A 123 5.88 2.77 9.35
CA LYS A 123 5.90 3.29 10.72
C LYS A 123 4.67 2.80 11.48
N SER A 124 4.90 2.13 12.62
CA SER A 124 3.85 1.77 13.57
C SER A 124 3.65 2.88 14.61
N PRO A 125 2.41 3.29 14.92
CA PRO A 125 2.11 4.12 16.07
C PRO A 125 2.55 3.48 17.40
N SER A 126 2.48 2.16 17.50
CA SER A 126 2.81 1.42 18.72
C SER A 126 4.31 1.12 18.89
N LEU A 127 5.09 1.25 17.81
CA LEU A 127 6.55 1.08 17.81
C LEU A 127 7.22 2.29 17.14
N PRO A 128 7.30 3.45 17.82
CA PRO A 128 7.79 4.68 17.20
C PRO A 128 9.27 4.63 16.79
N ASP A 129 10.07 3.83 17.48
CA ASP A 129 11.53 3.70 17.28
C ASP A 129 11.90 2.64 16.25
N HIS A 130 10.94 1.82 15.80
CA HIS A 130 11.18 0.73 14.86
C HIS A 130 10.42 0.92 13.55
N LEU A 131 11.07 0.53 12.44
CA LEU A 131 10.45 0.44 11.13
C LEU A 131 10.14 -1.02 10.82
N LEU A 132 8.96 -1.28 10.26
CA LEU A 132 8.59 -2.62 9.78
C LEU A 132 8.91 -2.72 8.29
N VAL A 133 9.61 -3.78 7.91
CA VAL A 133 10.03 -4.04 6.52
C VAL A 133 8.91 -4.74 5.78
N CYS A 134 8.56 -4.22 4.61
CA CYS A 134 7.53 -4.77 3.73
C CYS A 134 8.03 -4.74 2.28
N ALA A 135 7.56 -5.65 1.43
CA ALA A 135 7.79 -5.56 0.00
C ALA A 135 6.51 -5.07 -0.68
N VAL A 136 6.58 -4.01 -1.48
CA VAL A 136 5.42 -3.39 -2.14
C VAL A 136 5.70 -3.21 -3.63
N ASP A 137 4.73 -3.52 -4.48
CA ASP A 137 4.85 -3.34 -5.93
C ASP A 137 5.04 -1.85 -6.25
N LYS A 138 6.09 -1.54 -7.01
CA LYS A 138 6.52 -0.19 -7.36
C LYS A 138 5.43 0.64 -8.01
N ARG A 139 4.47 0.01 -8.71
CA ARG A 139 3.36 0.71 -9.36
C ARG A 139 2.43 1.38 -8.37
N PHE A 140 2.38 0.93 -7.12
CA PHE A 140 1.53 1.48 -6.07
C PHE A 140 2.27 2.48 -5.15
N LEU A 141 3.54 2.72 -5.45
CA LEU A 141 4.40 3.69 -4.80
C LEU A 141 4.62 4.88 -5.75
N PRO A 142 4.80 6.10 -5.23
CA PRO A 142 5.05 7.25 -6.05
C PRO A 142 6.50 7.26 -6.56
N ASP A 143 6.73 7.86 -7.72
CA ASP A 143 8.08 8.18 -8.18
C ASP A 143 8.76 9.24 -7.31
N ASP A 144 10.00 9.60 -7.66
CA ASP A 144 10.81 10.60 -6.95
C ASP A 144 10.14 11.98 -6.92
N ASN A 145 9.28 12.27 -7.91
CA ASN A 145 8.51 13.51 -8.00
C ASN A 145 7.17 13.43 -7.24
N GLY A 146 6.84 12.30 -6.62
CA GLY A 146 5.60 12.09 -5.88
C GLY A 146 4.39 11.73 -6.75
N HIS A 147 4.59 11.33 -8.01
CA HIS A 147 3.56 11.06 -9.00
C HIS A 147 3.47 9.56 -9.36
N ASN A 148 2.53 9.21 -10.25
CA ASN A 148 2.43 7.90 -10.91
C ASN A 148 2.15 6.68 -10.01
N ALA A 149 1.70 6.89 -8.76
CA ALA A 149 1.23 5.81 -7.90
C ALA A 149 -0.21 5.39 -8.25
N LEU A 150 -0.41 4.11 -8.56
CA LEU A 150 -1.74 3.52 -8.73
C LEU A 150 -2.56 3.57 -7.43
N LEU A 151 -3.87 3.71 -7.61
CA LEU A 151 -4.86 3.48 -6.56
C LEU A 151 -4.84 2.01 -6.15
N GLY A 152 -5.09 1.73 -4.86
CA GLY A 152 -5.03 0.38 -4.31
C GLY A 152 -3.68 0.05 -3.67
N PHE A 153 -3.38 -1.25 -3.52
CA PHE A 153 -2.19 -1.75 -2.87
C PHE A 153 -1.80 -3.12 -3.45
N SER A 154 -0.51 -3.44 -3.44
CA SER A 154 -0.02 -4.79 -3.72
C SER A 154 1.24 -4.98 -2.89
N GLY A 155 1.13 -5.80 -1.84
CA GLY A 155 2.20 -6.03 -0.88
C GLY A 155 2.45 -7.51 -0.62
N ASN A 156 3.67 -7.79 -0.17
CA ASN A 156 4.12 -9.10 0.27
C ASN A 156 4.76 -8.95 1.66
N CYS A 157 4.49 -9.92 2.53
CA CYS A 157 5.11 -9.99 3.85
C CYS A 157 6.50 -10.62 3.72
N VAL A 158 7.55 -9.87 4.09
CA VAL A 158 8.94 -10.37 3.99
C VAL A 158 9.27 -11.39 5.08
N GLY A 159 8.56 -11.37 6.21
CA GLY A 159 8.81 -12.28 7.32
C GLY A 159 8.32 -13.71 7.03
N CYS A 160 7.07 -13.86 6.61
CA CYS A 160 6.46 -15.17 6.34
C CYS A 160 6.38 -15.55 4.85
N GLY A 161 6.71 -14.62 3.95
CA GLY A 161 6.66 -14.85 2.51
C GLY A 161 5.27 -14.83 1.88
N LYS A 162 4.19 -14.58 2.64
CA LYS A 162 2.83 -14.48 2.09
C LYS A 162 2.74 -13.31 1.10
N LYS A 163 2.22 -13.57 -0.10
CA LYS A 163 2.17 -12.63 -1.23
C LYS A 163 0.74 -12.24 -1.60
N GLY A 164 0.60 -11.18 -2.38
CA GLY A 164 -0.65 -10.85 -3.07
C GLY A 164 -1.68 -10.11 -2.22
N PHE A 165 -1.24 -9.31 -1.24
CA PHE A 165 -2.17 -8.46 -0.49
C PHE A 165 -2.61 -7.29 -1.36
N CYS A 166 -3.86 -7.33 -1.87
CA CYS A 166 -4.43 -6.31 -2.75
C CYS A 166 -4.96 -5.08 -1.99
N TYR A 167 -5.19 -5.21 -0.69
CA TYR A 167 -5.70 -4.15 0.17
C TYR A 167 -4.74 -3.86 1.32
N PHE A 168 -4.47 -2.57 1.56
CA PHE A 168 -3.57 -2.17 2.65
C PHE A 168 -4.15 -2.53 4.03
N THR A 169 -5.48 -2.58 4.17
CA THR A 169 -6.18 -2.99 5.39
C THR A 169 -5.87 -4.44 5.77
N GLU A 170 -5.96 -5.35 4.80
CA GLU A 170 -5.62 -6.76 5.01
C GLU A 170 -4.14 -6.93 5.34
N PHE A 171 -3.29 -6.20 4.62
CA PHE A 171 -1.86 -6.24 4.86
C PHE A 171 -1.48 -5.69 6.24
N SER A 172 -2.04 -4.55 6.65
CA SER A 172 -1.78 -3.96 7.96
C SER A 172 -2.18 -4.90 9.10
N ASN A 173 -3.31 -5.60 8.95
CA ASN A 173 -3.74 -6.61 9.91
C ASN A 173 -2.77 -7.78 9.95
N HIS A 174 -2.29 -8.23 8.78
CA HIS A 174 -1.35 -9.34 8.70
C HIS A 174 0.01 -9.06 9.38
N ILE A 175 0.52 -7.83 9.27
CA ILE A 175 1.80 -7.43 9.88
C ILE A 175 1.64 -6.90 11.31
N ASN A 176 0.46 -7.06 11.93
CA ASN A 176 0.11 -6.51 13.24
C ASN A 176 0.40 -5.02 13.38
N LEU A 177 0.17 -4.26 12.31
CA LEU A 177 0.28 -2.81 12.35
C LEU A 177 -0.95 -2.26 13.08
N LYS A 178 -0.81 -1.98 14.37
CA LYS A 178 -1.89 -1.45 15.23
C LYS A 178 -2.21 0.01 14.87
N LEU A 179 -3.38 0.23 14.30
CA LEU A 179 -3.85 1.54 13.86
C LEU A 179 -5.08 1.98 14.65
N THR A 180 -5.09 3.22 15.11
CA THR A 180 -6.25 3.84 15.79
C THR A 180 -7.26 4.45 14.82
N THR A 181 -6.90 4.52 13.54
CA THR A 181 -7.69 5.09 12.45
C THR A 181 -7.68 4.14 11.26
N GLN A 182 -8.56 4.36 10.30
CA GLN A 182 -8.58 3.59 9.04
C GLN A 182 -7.15 3.43 8.45
N PRO A 183 -6.75 2.21 8.06
CA PRO A 183 -5.44 1.96 7.48
C PRO A 183 -5.27 2.72 6.17
N LYS A 184 -4.36 3.70 6.15
CA LYS A 184 -3.99 4.45 4.93
C LYS A 184 -2.52 4.21 4.61
N LYS A 185 -2.24 3.62 3.43
CA LYS A 185 -0.87 3.31 3.01
C LYS A 185 0.05 4.54 3.06
N GLN A 186 -0.45 5.71 2.65
CA GLN A 186 0.29 6.98 2.62
C GLN A 186 0.67 7.49 4.02
N LYS A 187 -0.11 7.13 5.04
CA LYS A 187 0.17 7.51 6.43
C LYS A 187 1.29 6.66 7.02
N HIS A 188 1.33 5.37 6.67
CA HIS A 188 2.19 4.40 7.34
C HIS A 188 3.46 4.04 6.57
N LEU A 189 3.39 3.89 5.25
CA LEU A 189 4.57 3.69 4.41
C LEU A 189 5.32 5.02 4.31
N LYS A 190 6.57 5.04 4.77
CA LYS A 190 7.32 6.30 4.96
C LYS A 190 8.65 6.31 4.25
N TYR A 191 9.35 5.19 4.18
CA TYR A 191 10.72 5.14 3.68
C TYR A 191 10.86 4.06 2.63
N TYR A 192 11.65 4.34 1.59
CA TYR A 192 12.30 3.30 0.82
C TYR A 192 13.42 2.69 1.67
N LEU A 193 13.71 1.41 1.46
CA LEU A 193 14.81 0.71 2.13
C LEU A 193 15.86 0.32 1.08
N VAL A 194 17.12 0.50 1.44
CA VAL A 194 18.26 0.28 0.53
C VAL A 194 19.28 -0.62 1.21
N ARG A 195 19.97 -1.47 0.44
CA ARG A 195 21.13 -2.19 0.97
C ARG A 195 22.37 -1.29 0.84
N ASN A 196 23.13 -1.18 1.92
CA ASN A 196 24.41 -0.47 1.90
C ASN A 196 25.49 -1.31 1.18
N ALA A 197 26.71 -0.77 1.08
CA ALA A 197 27.84 -1.46 0.45
C ALA A 197 28.19 -2.80 1.14
N GLN A 198 27.85 -2.95 2.42
CA GLN A 198 28.04 -4.15 3.21
C GLN A 198 26.89 -5.17 3.05
N GLY A 199 25.86 -4.86 2.25
CA GLY A 199 24.69 -5.70 2.03
C GLY A 199 23.60 -5.59 3.10
N THR A 200 23.83 -4.83 4.16
CA THR A 200 22.86 -4.59 5.23
C THR A 200 21.76 -3.64 4.77
N LEU A 201 20.50 -4.00 5.04
CA LEU A 201 19.33 -3.18 4.75
C LEU A 201 19.25 -2.02 5.75
N THR A 202 19.20 -0.80 5.22
CA THR A 202 19.14 0.44 5.99
C THR A 202 17.97 1.31 5.54
N LYS A 203 17.67 2.29 6.39
CA LYS A 203 16.64 3.29 6.14
C LYS A 203 17.09 4.22 5.00
N GLY A 204 16.36 4.20 3.89
CA GLY A 204 16.60 5.05 2.73
C GLY A 204 15.74 6.32 2.69
N PRO A 205 15.59 6.92 1.50
CA PRO A 205 14.82 8.14 1.28
C PRO A 205 13.35 8.04 1.70
N LEU A 206 12.74 9.18 1.99
CA LEU A 206 11.30 9.28 2.26
C LEU A 206 10.49 9.00 0.98
N ILE A 207 9.33 8.37 1.15
CA ILE A 207 8.35 8.21 0.08
C ILE A 207 7.56 9.52 -0.04
N CYS A 208 7.66 10.16 -1.21
CA CYS A 208 7.01 11.44 -1.52
C CYS A 208 5.51 11.27 -1.80
N TRP A 209 4.68 11.16 -0.75
CA TRP A 209 3.23 11.14 -0.92
C TRP A 209 2.70 12.56 -1.18
N LYS A 210 2.29 12.85 -2.42
CA LYS A 210 1.65 14.13 -2.78
C LYS A 210 0.44 14.43 -1.88
N GLY A 211 0.35 15.66 -1.35
CA GLY A 211 -0.73 16.11 -0.45
C GLY A 211 -0.62 15.62 1.00
N SER A 212 0.46 14.95 1.36
CA SER A 212 0.76 14.59 2.76
C SER A 212 1.59 15.70 3.42
N GLU A 213 1.05 16.92 3.48
CA GLU A 213 1.59 17.96 4.35
C GLU A 213 1.39 17.56 5.81
N PHE A 214 2.38 16.82 6.33
CA PHE A 214 2.55 16.59 7.74
C PHE A 214 2.70 17.95 8.41
N ARG A 215 1.70 18.36 9.22
CA ARG A 215 1.84 19.39 10.25
C ARG A 215 2.77 18.90 11.37
N SER A 216 3.94 18.39 11.01
CA SER A 216 5.00 18.12 11.96
C SER A 216 5.70 19.45 12.17
N ARG A 217 5.54 20.01 13.37
CA ARG A 217 6.26 21.18 13.85
C ARG A 217 7.74 20.98 13.54
N GLN A 218 8.23 21.67 12.51
CA GLN A 218 9.65 21.73 12.22
C GLN A 218 10.35 22.25 13.47
N ILE A 219 11.28 21.47 14.00
CA ILE A 219 12.39 22.02 14.77
C ILE A 219 13.39 22.44 13.71
N PRO A 220 13.60 23.74 13.46
CA PRO A 220 14.63 24.18 12.54
C PRO A 220 15.97 24.05 13.26
N THR A 221 16.74 23.01 12.97
CA THR A 221 18.19 23.09 13.17
C THR A 221 18.76 23.94 12.05
N SER A 222 18.79 25.25 12.29
CA SER A 222 19.59 26.21 11.55
C SER A 222 21.04 26.09 12.02
N THR A 223 21.97 25.70 11.14
CA THR A 223 23.24 26.44 10.96
C THR A 223 23.87 26.08 9.59
N CYS A 224 24.05 27.12 8.75
CA CYS A 224 25.05 27.40 7.69
C CYS A 224 25.79 26.24 6.96
N SER A 225 26.09 26.27 5.66
CA SER A 225 26.55 27.38 4.82
C SER A 225 26.29 27.08 3.34
N GLY A 226 26.08 28.13 2.55
CA GLY A 226 25.89 28.03 1.10
C GLY A 226 27.12 27.54 0.35
N SER A 227 26.85 26.87 -0.77
CA SER A 227 27.72 26.86 -1.94
C SER A 227 26.82 26.80 -3.16
N PHE A 228 26.60 27.98 -3.74
CA PHE A 228 26.20 28.13 -5.12
C PHE A 228 27.34 27.56 -5.96
N PHE A 229 27.07 26.54 -6.78
CA PHE A 229 27.94 26.24 -7.91
C PHE A 229 27.46 27.08 -9.10
N PRO A 230 28.26 28.04 -9.60
CA PRO A 230 27.91 28.74 -10.82
C PRO A 230 28.10 27.80 -12.01
N ALA A 231 27.22 27.97 -13.00
CA ALA A 231 27.40 27.40 -14.32
C ALA A 231 28.76 27.83 -14.88
N LEU A 232 29.60 26.86 -15.23
CA LEU A 232 30.85 27.10 -15.93
C LEU A 232 30.52 27.29 -17.42
N GLU A 233 30.17 28.52 -17.81
CA GLU A 233 30.45 28.98 -19.17
C GLU A 233 31.97 29.19 -19.28
N SER A 234 32.62 28.43 -20.16
CA SER A 234 33.98 28.71 -20.58
C SER A 234 34.01 29.09 -22.06
N THR A 235 34.50 30.29 -22.25
CA THR A 235 34.68 31.09 -23.44
C THR A 235 35.51 30.36 -24.51
N ALA A 236 34.95 30.15 -25.69
CA ALA A 236 35.74 29.92 -26.90
C ALA A 236 35.66 31.18 -27.77
N ALA A 237 36.73 31.96 -27.73
CA ALA A 237 36.95 33.11 -28.60
C ALA A 237 37.21 32.64 -30.03
N PHE A 238 36.53 33.29 -30.97
CA PHE A 238 36.74 33.18 -32.41
C PHE A 238 38.18 33.53 -32.80
N PRO A 239 38.70 32.87 -33.84
CA PRO A 239 39.52 33.57 -34.82
C PRO A 239 38.93 33.43 -36.22
N SER A 240 38.74 34.58 -36.86
CA SER A 240 38.33 34.73 -38.25
C SER A 240 39.37 34.17 -39.23
N GLU A 241 38.87 33.69 -40.38
CA GLU A 241 39.63 33.35 -41.59
C GLU A 241 40.64 34.42 -42.01
N PRO A 242 41.72 33.99 -42.68
CA PRO A 242 41.90 34.40 -44.07
C PRO A 242 42.35 33.26 -45.02
N ILE A 243 41.67 33.17 -46.18
CA ILE A 243 42.14 32.63 -47.48
C ILE A 243 43.16 33.66 -48.09
N PRO A 244 44.11 33.38 -49.04
CA PRO A 244 44.29 32.26 -49.99
C PRO A 244 45.72 31.69 -50.09
N GLY A 245 45.90 30.53 -50.75
CA GLY A 245 47.22 30.12 -51.21
C GLY A 245 47.31 28.76 -51.88
N THR A 246 47.29 28.79 -53.22
CA THR A 246 47.39 27.69 -54.17
C THR A 246 48.71 26.89 -54.10
N ASN A 247 48.61 25.58 -54.35
CA ASN A 247 49.55 24.66 -55.04
C ASN A 247 50.32 23.56 -54.25
N PRO A 248 50.58 22.42 -54.93
CA PRO A 248 50.90 21.13 -54.34
C PRO A 248 52.37 20.72 -54.55
N SER A 249 52.90 19.79 -53.73
CA SER A 249 54.00 18.83 -54.07
C SER A 249 54.31 17.97 -52.83
N ILE A 250 54.15 16.64 -52.86
CA ILE A 250 55.12 15.58 -53.25
C ILE A 250 56.19 15.28 -52.16
N LEU A 251 56.49 13.97 -52.04
CA LEU A 251 57.59 13.24 -51.38
C LEU A 251 57.32 12.76 -49.93
N THR A 252 56.90 11.51 -49.74
CA THR A 252 57.69 10.25 -49.68
C THR A 252 58.69 10.24 -48.51
N GLY A 253 58.47 9.36 -47.53
CA GLY A 253 59.42 9.06 -46.46
C GLY A 253 58.95 7.89 -45.60
N ALA A 254 59.63 6.76 -45.75
CA ALA A 254 59.26 5.45 -45.26
C ALA A 254 59.59 5.19 -43.78
N GLN A 255 58.83 4.26 -43.19
CA GLN A 255 59.18 3.22 -42.21
C GLN A 255 59.98 3.59 -40.94
N GLN A 256 59.48 3.15 -39.77
CA GLN A 256 59.94 1.92 -39.11
C GLN A 256 59.33 1.79 -37.69
N ALA A 257 58.55 0.73 -37.45
CA ALA A 257 58.32 0.18 -36.11
C ALA A 257 57.84 -1.27 -36.24
N GLY A 258 58.71 -2.22 -35.92
CA GLY A 258 58.31 -3.60 -35.61
C GLY A 258 57.70 -3.68 -34.22
N PRO A 259 56.96 -4.76 -33.93
CA PRO A 259 57.58 -5.75 -33.06
C PRO A 259 57.38 -7.20 -33.53
N ALA A 260 58.32 -8.02 -33.07
CA ALA A 260 58.37 -9.47 -33.19
C ALA A 260 57.39 -10.16 -32.22
N SER A 261 56.90 -11.33 -32.63
CA SER A 261 56.99 -12.61 -31.91
C SER A 261 55.80 -13.53 -32.25
N ASP A 262 56.10 -14.51 -33.10
CA ASP A 262 55.78 -15.95 -33.08
C ASP A 262 54.70 -16.48 -32.11
N HIS A 263 53.88 -17.49 -32.41
CA HIS A 263 54.23 -18.76 -33.07
C HIS A 263 52.95 -19.53 -33.48
N SER A 264 53.01 -20.30 -34.57
CA SER A 264 52.10 -21.41 -35.00
C SER A 264 52.81 -22.09 -36.17
N SER A 265 52.90 -23.40 -36.42
CA SER A 265 52.39 -24.65 -35.84
C SER A 265 53.27 -25.76 -36.46
N LEU A 266 53.21 -26.98 -35.93
CA LEU A 266 53.69 -28.15 -36.66
C LEU A 266 52.55 -29.18 -36.75
N SER A 267 52.28 -29.57 -38.00
CA SER A 267 51.46 -30.68 -38.52
C SER A 267 49.97 -30.43 -38.70
#